data_AF-U1X1G3-F1
#
_entry.id   AF-U1X1G3-F1
#
_cell.length_a   1.000
_cell.length_b   1.000
_cell.length_c   1.000
_cell.angle_alpha   90.00
_cell.angle_beta   90.00
_cell.angle_gamma   90.00
#
_symmetry.space_group_name_H-M   'P 1'
#
loop_
_entity.id
_entity.type
_entity.pdbx_description
1 polymer ?
#
loop_
_entity_poly.entity_id
_entity_poly.type
_entity_poly.pdbx_seq_one_letter_code
_entity_poly.pdbx_strand_id
1 'polypeptide(L)'
;MELIFPVIYIGEEKSQAIVLGVDSSHTKKGANLRRTFSEYGIPILVMPIKEAETVRTFYKNYLSTRFFNEELLYEECKHRKADYIIVRRALGLEPGIGQKRSEISEKEALKWLKQAIFFSTSLEEKLGRTLKKDVMFGIWEDAKTKLTEYVIEELNKRNYGFRIFTKNRETVYPLQKNIVLCEDKWEAVEEVSGLFILSPGLPVSQIPIKEWARQMVRMSHATLIDPYGLYEPEEIESIGYHYISYGRCY
;
A
#
# COMPACT_ATOMS: atom_id res chain seq x y z
N MET A 1 -29.32 6.45 -23.82
CA MET A 1 -27.99 5.81 -23.97
C MET A 1 -27.35 5.87 -22.60
N GLU A 2 -27.54 4.83 -21.78
CA GLU A 2 -26.89 4.78 -20.46
C GLU A 2 -25.38 4.74 -20.67
N LEU A 3 -24.67 5.63 -20.00
CA LEU A 3 -23.21 5.65 -20.03
C LEU A 3 -22.71 4.32 -19.47
N ILE A 4 -22.07 3.52 -20.32
CA ILE A 4 -21.49 2.21 -19.98
C ILE A 4 -20.33 2.37 -18.97
N PHE A 5 -19.80 3.59 -18.80
CA PHE A 5 -18.63 3.91 -17.98
C PHE A 5 -18.83 5.24 -17.23
N PRO A 6 -18.51 5.32 -15.92
CA PRO A 6 -18.42 6.61 -15.23
C PRO A 6 -17.31 7.45 -15.87
N VAL A 7 -17.68 8.62 -16.42
CA VAL A 7 -16.75 9.63 -16.92
C VAL A 7 -16.82 10.83 -16.00
N ILE A 8 -15.69 11.19 -15.40
CA ILE A 8 -15.60 12.29 -14.44
C ILE A 8 -14.55 13.27 -14.97
N TYR A 9 -14.97 14.51 -15.15
CA TYR A 9 -14.10 15.61 -15.52
C TYR A 9 -13.55 16.24 -14.24
N ILE A 10 -12.23 16.31 -14.13
CA ILE A 10 -11.54 16.99 -13.04
C ILE A 10 -11.03 18.34 -13.57
N GLY A 11 -11.27 19.42 -12.82
CA GLY A 11 -11.00 20.81 -13.20
C GLY A 11 -12.28 21.52 -13.65
N GLU A 12 -12.69 22.55 -12.91
CA GLU A 12 -14.00 23.23 -13.09
C GLU A 12 -14.12 24.08 -14.35
N GLU A 13 -13.07 24.82 -14.71
CA GLU A 13 -13.13 25.77 -15.84
C GLU A 13 -12.56 25.19 -17.14
N LYS A 14 -11.55 24.34 -17.01
CA LYS A 14 -11.00 23.51 -18.08
C LYS A 14 -10.73 22.15 -17.48
N SER A 15 -11.22 21.10 -18.12
CA SER A 15 -10.92 19.74 -17.68
C SER A 15 -9.40 19.53 -17.72
N GLN A 16 -8.81 19.48 -16.54
CA GLN A 16 -7.39 19.22 -16.32
C GLN A 16 -7.09 17.73 -16.34
N ALA A 17 -8.10 16.89 -16.09
CA ALA A 17 -8.01 15.46 -16.32
C ALA A 17 -9.39 14.81 -16.53
N ILE A 18 -9.36 13.60 -17.07
CA ILE A 18 -10.53 12.73 -17.21
C ILE A 18 -10.28 11.46 -16.42
N VAL A 19 -11.21 11.09 -15.56
CA VAL A 19 -11.25 9.79 -14.90
C VAL A 19 -12.29 8.93 -15.60
N LEU A 20 -11.88 7.73 -16.00
CA LEU A 20 -12.70 6.76 -16.72
C LEU A 20 -12.78 5.46 -15.93
N GLY A 21 -13.98 5.13 -15.43
CA GLY A 21 -14.27 3.85 -14.78
C GLY A 21 -14.52 2.76 -15.81
N VAL A 22 -13.78 1.66 -15.79
CA VAL A 22 -13.87 0.56 -16.76
C VAL A 22 -13.91 -0.78 -16.04
N ASP A 23 -14.77 -1.70 -16.47
CA ASP A 23 -14.77 -3.07 -15.95
C ASP A 23 -13.70 -3.96 -16.64
N SER A 24 -13.47 -5.15 -16.10
CA SER A 24 -12.50 -6.11 -16.63
C SER A 24 -12.78 -6.54 -18.08
N SER A 25 -14.05 -6.59 -18.50
CA SER A 25 -14.47 -6.96 -19.86
C SER A 25 -14.22 -5.85 -20.89
N HIS A 26 -14.00 -4.62 -20.44
CA HIS A 26 -13.87 -3.43 -21.29
C HIS A 26 -12.49 -2.77 -21.25
N THR A 27 -11.50 -3.38 -20.59
CA THR A 27 -10.11 -2.89 -20.47
C THR A 27 -9.50 -2.43 -21.79
N LYS A 28 -9.66 -3.20 -22.89
CA LYS A 28 -9.17 -2.82 -24.23
C LYS A 28 -9.82 -1.55 -24.77
N LYS A 29 -11.12 -1.36 -24.56
CA LYS A 29 -11.84 -0.15 -24.99
C LYS A 29 -11.36 1.06 -24.19
N GLY A 30 -11.18 0.89 -22.87
CA GLY A 30 -10.62 1.93 -22.00
C GLY A 30 -9.21 2.36 -22.41
N ALA A 31 -8.34 1.40 -22.75
CA ALA A 31 -6.99 1.69 -23.22
C ALA A 31 -6.98 2.46 -24.55
N ASN A 32 -7.85 2.10 -25.49
CA ASN A 32 -7.98 2.82 -26.76
C ASN A 32 -8.46 4.25 -26.56
N LEU A 33 -9.48 4.46 -25.72
CA LEU A 33 -9.96 5.81 -25.37
C LEU A 33 -8.85 6.64 -24.75
N ARG A 34 -8.12 6.10 -23.76
CA ARG A 34 -6.97 6.77 -23.15
C ARG A 34 -5.96 7.22 -24.21
N ARG A 35 -5.63 6.37 -25.18
CA ARG A 35 -4.69 6.70 -26.26
C ARG A 35 -5.18 7.88 -27.10
N THR A 36 -6.43 7.83 -27.57
CA THR A 36 -7.04 8.89 -28.39
C THR A 36 -7.04 10.23 -27.67
N PHE A 37 -7.42 10.29 -26.39
CA PHE A 37 -7.45 11.55 -25.66
C PHE A 37 -6.07 12.06 -25.24
N SER A 38 -5.08 11.16 -25.08
CA SER A 38 -3.70 11.55 -24.78
C SER A 38 -3.11 12.41 -25.90
N GLU A 39 -3.56 12.23 -27.15
CA GLU A 39 -3.15 13.07 -28.30
C GLU A 39 -3.55 14.55 -28.13
N TYR A 40 -4.57 14.83 -27.30
CA TYR A 40 -5.03 16.18 -27.00
C TYR A 40 -4.38 16.78 -25.75
N GLY A 41 -3.40 16.08 -25.16
CA GLY A 41 -2.68 16.55 -23.96
C GLY A 41 -3.51 16.53 -22.68
N ILE A 42 -4.68 15.87 -22.68
CA ILE A 42 -5.53 15.74 -21.49
C ILE A 42 -5.17 14.43 -20.78
N PRO A 43 -4.69 14.47 -19.52
CA PRO A 43 -4.45 13.29 -18.72
C PRO A 43 -5.72 12.45 -18.57
N ILE A 44 -5.66 11.16 -18.92
CA ILE A 44 -6.72 10.20 -18.65
C ILE A 44 -6.24 9.14 -17.66
N LEU A 45 -6.96 9.03 -16.55
CA LEU A 45 -6.80 7.99 -15.57
C LEU A 45 -7.91 6.94 -15.74
N VAL A 46 -7.52 5.75 -16.18
CA VAL A 46 -8.42 4.59 -16.28
C VAL A 46 -8.34 3.79 -14.99
N MET A 47 -9.48 3.49 -14.39
CA MET A 47 -9.57 2.74 -13.12
C MET A 47 -10.81 1.85 -13.09
N PRO A 48 -10.96 0.94 -12.12
CA PRO A 48 -12.19 0.15 -12.02
C PRO A 48 -13.39 1.02 -11.64
N ILE A 49 -14.59 0.55 -12.02
CA ILE A 49 -15.86 1.30 -11.85
C ILE A 49 -16.10 1.72 -10.40
N LYS A 50 -15.78 0.84 -9.44
CA LYS A 50 -15.97 1.05 -8.00
C LYS A 50 -15.15 2.25 -7.48
N GLU A 51 -13.88 2.33 -7.88
CA GLU A 51 -12.99 3.45 -7.57
C GLU A 51 -13.50 4.73 -8.25
N ALA A 52 -13.89 4.66 -9.52
CA ALA A 52 -14.42 5.82 -10.25
C ALA A 52 -15.69 6.40 -9.58
N GLU A 53 -16.63 5.57 -9.15
CA GLU A 53 -17.82 6.03 -8.42
C GLU A 53 -17.48 6.66 -7.07
N THR A 54 -16.43 6.17 -6.41
CA THR A 54 -15.91 6.78 -5.17
C THR A 54 -15.31 8.16 -5.45
N VAL A 55 -14.50 8.30 -6.52
CA VAL A 55 -13.99 9.59 -7.01
C VAL A 55 -15.13 10.55 -7.30
N ARG A 56 -16.15 10.11 -8.05
CA ARG A 56 -17.31 10.93 -8.41
C ARG A 56 -18.01 11.52 -7.18
N THR A 57 -18.24 10.67 -6.19
CA THR A 57 -18.91 11.05 -4.94
C THR A 57 -18.09 12.08 -4.17
N PHE A 58 -16.79 11.80 -3.96
CA PHE A 58 -15.90 12.69 -3.23
C PHE A 58 -15.64 14.00 -3.95
N TYR A 59 -15.44 13.96 -5.26
CA TYR A 59 -15.18 15.15 -6.05
C TYR A 59 -16.39 16.09 -6.03
N LYS A 60 -17.61 15.56 -6.16
CA LYS A 60 -18.84 16.37 -6.03
C LYS A 60 -18.92 17.08 -4.68
N ASN A 61 -18.59 16.38 -3.59
CA ASN A 61 -18.55 16.98 -2.26
C ASN A 61 -17.48 18.08 -2.15
N TYR A 62 -16.29 17.82 -2.69
CA TYR A 62 -15.21 18.81 -2.76
C TYR A 62 -15.63 20.07 -3.54
N LEU A 63 -16.26 19.92 -4.71
CA LEU A 63 -16.75 21.06 -5.49
C LEU A 63 -17.75 21.93 -4.69
N SER A 64 -18.58 21.31 -3.85
CA SER A 64 -19.54 22.05 -3.01
C SER A 64 -18.95 22.69 -1.76
N THR A 65 -17.89 22.12 -1.18
CA THR A 65 -17.37 22.53 0.13
C THR A 65 -16.00 23.21 0.07
N ARG A 66 -15.25 22.99 -1.01
CA ARG A 66 -13.84 23.38 -1.18
C ARG A 66 -12.91 22.86 -0.09
N PHE A 67 -13.32 21.79 0.58
CA PHE A 67 -12.57 21.17 1.65
C PHE A 67 -12.27 19.71 1.31
N PHE A 68 -10.99 19.35 1.36
CA PHE A 68 -10.54 17.98 1.14
C PHE A 68 -10.10 17.37 2.48
N ASN A 69 -10.76 16.29 2.89
CA ASN A 69 -10.44 15.55 4.11
C ASN A 69 -9.93 14.15 3.76
N GLU A 70 -8.63 13.93 4.03
CA GLU A 70 -7.94 12.69 3.69
C GLU A 70 -8.38 11.50 4.56
N GLU A 71 -8.67 11.72 5.85
CA GLU A 71 -9.17 10.68 6.76
C GLU A 71 -10.57 10.22 6.36
N LEU A 72 -11.46 11.16 6.00
CA LEU A 72 -12.80 10.85 5.50
C LEU A 72 -12.73 10.04 4.20
N LEU A 73 -11.82 10.42 3.29
CA LEU A 73 -11.61 9.67 2.06
C LEU A 73 -11.17 8.22 2.34
N TYR A 74 -10.24 8.04 3.26
CA TYR A 74 -9.73 6.73 3.63
C TYR A 74 -10.83 5.83 4.22
N GLU A 75 -11.63 6.33 5.17
CA GLU A 75 -12.71 5.54 5.79
C GLU A 75 -13.83 5.21 4.78
N GLU A 76 -14.16 6.12 3.85
CA GLU A 76 -15.11 5.79 2.77
C GLU A 76 -14.56 4.69 1.86
N CYS A 77 -13.29 4.81 1.43
CA CYS A 77 -12.67 3.81 0.58
C CYS A 77 -12.70 2.42 1.25
N LYS A 78 -12.40 2.37 2.55
CA LYS A 78 -12.50 1.14 3.35
C LYS A 78 -13.94 0.59 3.39
N HIS A 79 -14.94 1.43 3.65
CA HIS A 79 -16.35 1.02 3.68
C HIS A 79 -16.81 0.47 2.33
N ARG A 80 -16.40 1.11 1.23
CA ARG A 80 -16.71 0.70 -0.14
C ARG A 80 -15.83 -0.44 -0.66
N LYS A 81 -14.82 -0.87 0.12
CA LYS A 81 -13.76 -1.77 -0.32
C LYS A 81 -13.07 -1.29 -1.60
N ALA A 82 -12.93 0.02 -1.77
CA ALA A 82 -12.27 0.67 -2.89
C ALA A 82 -10.79 0.92 -2.56
N ASP A 83 -9.95 0.91 -3.58
CA ASP A 83 -8.53 1.23 -3.41
C ASP A 83 -8.34 2.74 -3.16
N TYR A 84 -7.97 3.09 -1.93
CA TYR A 84 -7.78 4.48 -1.51
C TYR A 84 -6.68 5.18 -2.34
N ILE A 85 -5.60 4.47 -2.70
CA ILE A 85 -4.49 5.05 -3.44
C ILE A 85 -4.93 5.44 -4.86
N ILE A 86 -5.66 4.57 -5.56
CA ILE A 86 -6.19 4.87 -6.90
C ILE A 86 -7.14 6.06 -6.86
N VAL A 87 -8.07 6.08 -5.89
CA VAL A 87 -9.04 7.17 -5.72
C VAL A 87 -8.34 8.48 -5.38
N ARG A 88 -7.36 8.47 -4.47
CA ARG A 88 -6.60 9.66 -4.05
C ARG A 88 -5.79 10.25 -5.20
N ARG A 89 -5.16 9.42 -6.05
CA ARG A 89 -4.44 9.86 -7.25
C ARG A 89 -5.37 10.60 -8.22
N ALA A 90 -6.56 10.05 -8.43
CA ALA A 90 -7.57 10.63 -9.29
C ALA A 90 -8.03 12.01 -8.79
N LEU A 91 -8.38 12.10 -7.50
CA LEU A 91 -8.77 13.36 -6.86
C LEU A 91 -7.62 14.37 -6.84
N GLY A 92 -6.38 13.92 -6.68
CA GLY A 92 -5.20 14.79 -6.71
C GLY A 92 -4.89 15.43 -8.06
N LEU A 93 -5.58 15.04 -9.13
CA LEU A 93 -5.48 15.71 -10.43
C LEU A 93 -6.12 17.11 -10.38
N GLU A 94 -6.96 17.37 -9.38
CA GLU A 94 -7.43 18.69 -9.01
C GLU A 94 -6.31 19.47 -8.31
N PRO A 95 -5.83 20.60 -8.86
CA PRO A 95 -4.76 21.40 -8.26
C PRO A 95 -5.04 21.86 -6.84
N GLY A 96 -6.31 22.13 -6.51
CA GLY A 96 -6.70 22.49 -5.15
C GLY A 96 -6.59 21.35 -4.12
N ILE A 97 -6.44 20.11 -4.58
CA ILE A 97 -6.17 18.92 -3.76
C ILE A 97 -4.70 18.52 -3.85
N GLY A 98 -4.14 18.50 -5.07
CA GLY A 98 -2.76 18.15 -5.35
C GLY A 98 -2.44 16.65 -5.26
N GLN A 99 -1.31 16.24 -5.83
CA GLN A 99 -0.87 14.83 -5.86
C GLN A 99 -0.09 14.38 -4.62
N LYS A 100 0.44 15.33 -3.84
CA LYS A 100 1.22 14.98 -2.65
C LYS A 100 0.30 14.44 -1.56
N ARG A 101 0.63 13.24 -1.07
CA ARG A 101 -0.05 12.59 0.05
C ARG A 101 0.49 13.13 1.37
N SER A 102 -0.36 13.16 2.40
CA SER A 102 0.10 13.32 3.78
C SER A 102 0.95 12.12 4.19
N GLU A 103 2.02 12.38 4.94
CA GLU A 103 2.83 11.32 5.53
C GLU A 103 2.00 10.54 6.56
N ILE A 104 2.10 9.21 6.53
CA ILE A 104 1.40 8.35 7.48
C ILE A 104 2.13 8.43 8.83
N SER A 105 1.41 8.83 9.87
CA SER A 105 1.96 8.84 11.22
C SER A 105 2.12 7.43 11.80
N GLU A 106 3.02 7.23 12.77
CA GLU A 106 3.17 5.95 13.48
C GLU A 106 1.84 5.49 14.10
N LYS A 107 1.01 6.42 14.58
CA LYS A 107 -0.31 6.12 15.15
C LYS A 107 -1.26 5.52 14.12
N GLU A 108 -1.27 6.07 12.90
CA GLU A 108 -2.09 5.56 11.80
C GLU A 108 -1.58 4.22 11.27
N ALA A 109 -0.26 4.09 11.11
CA ALA A 109 0.41 2.83 10.78
C ALA A 109 0.03 1.72 11.78
N LEU A 110 0.08 2.01 13.08
CA LEU A 110 -0.30 1.07 14.14
C LEU A 110 -1.79 0.72 14.09
N LYS A 111 -2.67 1.72 13.89
CA LYS A 111 -4.13 1.49 13.71
C LYS A 111 -4.38 0.55 12.52
N TRP A 112 -3.68 0.76 11.42
CA TRP A 112 -3.80 -0.07 10.23
C TRP A 112 -3.30 -1.50 10.45
N LEU A 113 -2.10 -1.70 11.02
CA LEU A 113 -1.60 -3.04 11.35
C LEU A 113 -2.60 -3.82 12.22
N LYS A 114 -3.13 -3.17 13.26
CA LYS A 114 -4.15 -3.75 14.15
C LYS A 114 -5.38 -4.20 13.39
N GLN A 115 -5.86 -3.42 12.43
CA GLN A 115 -7.15 -3.64 11.77
C GLN A 115 -7.07 -4.49 10.49
N ALA A 116 -5.99 -4.35 9.73
CA ALA A 116 -5.85 -4.92 8.40
C ALA A 116 -4.96 -6.17 8.37
N ILE A 117 -4.00 -6.26 9.29
CA ILE A 117 -3.02 -7.36 9.32
C ILE A 117 -3.31 -8.33 10.46
N PHE A 118 -3.61 -7.84 11.66
CA PHE A 118 -3.71 -8.68 12.86
C PHE A 118 -5.13 -8.86 13.44
N PHE A 119 -6.16 -8.19 12.89
CA PHE A 119 -7.55 -8.23 13.39
C PHE A 119 -8.28 -9.56 13.13
N SER A 120 -8.01 -10.24 12.00
CA SER A 120 -8.71 -11.47 11.60
C SER A 120 -7.87 -12.74 11.81
N THR A 121 -8.54 -13.90 11.74
CA THR A 121 -8.10 -15.22 12.23
C THR A 121 -6.91 -15.87 11.56
N SER A 122 -6.25 -15.28 10.57
CA SER A 122 -4.86 -15.62 10.32
C SER A 122 -4.15 -14.61 9.44
N LEU A 123 -2.92 -14.27 9.82
CA LEU A 123 -1.95 -13.66 8.91
C LEU A 123 -1.82 -14.50 7.62
N GLU A 124 -2.07 -15.82 7.72
CA GLU A 124 -2.14 -16.79 6.62
C GLU A 124 -3.16 -16.40 5.53
N GLU A 125 -4.38 -16.01 5.89
CA GLU A 125 -5.39 -15.52 4.93
C GLU A 125 -4.89 -14.29 4.18
N LYS A 126 -4.27 -13.34 4.89
CA LYS A 126 -3.73 -12.11 4.31
C LYS A 126 -2.49 -12.35 3.47
N LEU A 127 -1.69 -13.36 3.81
CA LEU A 127 -0.60 -13.84 2.97
C LEU A 127 -1.10 -14.71 1.81
N GLY A 128 -2.39 -15.03 1.75
CA GLY A 128 -3.03 -15.83 0.71
C GLY A 128 -2.66 -17.30 0.74
N ARG A 129 -2.23 -17.85 1.88
CA ARG A 129 -1.70 -19.23 1.95
C ARG A 129 -1.70 -19.84 3.33
N THR A 130 -1.80 -21.18 3.38
CA THR A 130 -1.49 -21.96 4.58
C THR A 130 0.00 -21.84 4.90
N LEU A 131 0.31 -21.21 6.02
CA LEU A 131 1.69 -21.17 6.53
C LEU A 131 2.06 -22.54 7.10
N LYS A 132 3.25 -23.05 6.74
CA LYS A 132 3.77 -24.32 7.28
C LYS A 132 4.24 -24.12 8.73
N LYS A 133 4.58 -25.23 9.42
CA LYS A 133 5.43 -25.15 10.62
C LYS A 133 6.72 -24.39 10.26
N ASP A 134 7.15 -23.51 11.16
CA ASP A 134 8.38 -22.70 11.08
C ASP A 134 8.33 -21.47 10.15
N VAL A 135 7.31 -20.62 10.36
CA VAL A 135 7.22 -19.32 9.67
C VAL A 135 8.23 -18.34 10.24
N MET A 136 9.01 -17.72 9.35
CA MET A 136 9.92 -16.62 9.68
C MET A 136 9.45 -15.32 9.02
N PHE A 137 9.49 -14.21 9.75
CA PHE A 137 9.27 -12.86 9.19
C PHE A 137 10.51 -11.98 9.33
N GLY A 138 10.75 -11.13 8.33
CA GLY A 138 11.72 -10.05 8.42
C GLY A 138 11.09 -8.80 9.04
N ILE A 139 11.87 -8.02 9.77
CA ILE A 139 11.47 -6.71 10.29
C ILE A 139 12.60 -5.70 10.02
N TRP A 140 12.24 -4.58 9.39
CA TRP A 140 13.11 -3.41 9.22
C TRP A 140 12.58 -2.22 10.00
N GLU A 141 13.14 -1.95 11.19
CA GLU A 141 13.04 -0.70 11.96
C GLU A 141 13.86 -0.83 13.26
N ASP A 142 14.01 0.27 14.01
CA ASP A 142 14.39 0.23 15.41
C ASP A 142 13.43 -0.66 16.24
N ALA A 143 14.01 -1.54 17.04
CA ALA A 143 13.30 -2.48 17.91
C ALA A 143 12.44 -1.79 18.99
N LYS A 144 12.72 -0.52 19.32
CA LYS A 144 12.04 0.23 20.40
C LYS A 144 10.87 1.11 19.94
N THR A 145 10.50 1.11 18.66
CA THR A 145 9.30 1.83 18.24
C THR A 145 8.06 1.08 18.72
N LYS A 146 6.97 1.82 18.99
CA LYS A 146 5.70 1.19 19.41
C LYS A 146 5.17 0.26 18.32
N LEU A 147 5.47 0.60 17.06
CA LEU A 147 5.13 -0.20 15.91
C LEU A 147 5.86 -1.55 15.90
N THR A 148 7.18 -1.54 16.12
CA THR A 148 7.99 -2.75 16.15
C THR A 148 7.65 -3.64 17.34
N GLU A 149 7.50 -3.05 18.53
CA GLU A 149 7.07 -3.78 19.75
C GLU A 149 5.74 -4.51 19.49
N TYR A 150 4.77 -3.81 18.91
CA TYR A 150 3.47 -4.41 18.58
C TYR A 150 3.59 -5.58 17.58
N VAL A 151 4.36 -5.43 16.50
CA VAL A 151 4.55 -6.51 15.52
C VAL A 151 5.23 -7.71 16.16
N ILE A 152 6.28 -7.50 16.95
CA ILE A 152 6.99 -8.55 17.68
C ILE A 152 6.03 -9.30 18.61
N GLU A 153 5.22 -8.60 19.39
CA GLU A 153 4.23 -9.23 20.27
C GLU A 153 3.22 -10.08 19.49
N GLU A 154 2.70 -9.59 18.37
CA GLU A 154 1.73 -10.31 17.55
C GLU A 154 2.33 -11.55 16.87
N LEU A 155 3.59 -11.48 16.41
CA LEU A 155 4.29 -12.64 15.86
C LEU A 155 4.58 -13.69 16.93
N ASN A 156 4.99 -13.27 18.13
CA ASN A 156 5.22 -14.16 19.28
C ASN A 156 3.96 -14.86 19.75
N LYS A 157 2.82 -14.16 19.84
CA LYS A 157 1.51 -14.76 20.18
C LYS A 157 1.11 -15.88 19.22
N ARG A 158 1.62 -15.84 17.98
CA ARG A 158 1.38 -16.83 16.92
C ARG A 158 2.50 -17.86 16.78
N ASN A 159 3.51 -17.81 17.65
CA ASN A 159 4.68 -18.68 17.62
C ASN A 159 5.43 -18.66 16.27
N TYR A 160 5.47 -17.50 15.61
CA TYR A 160 6.30 -17.28 14.43
C TYR A 160 7.68 -16.78 14.85
N GLY A 161 8.72 -17.21 14.13
CA GLY A 161 10.05 -16.66 14.31
C GLY A 161 10.24 -15.38 13.49
N PHE A 162 11.27 -14.61 13.83
CA PHE A 162 11.55 -13.39 13.09
C PHE A 162 13.02 -12.98 13.11
N ARG A 163 13.42 -12.31 12.03
CA ARG A 163 14.73 -11.73 11.82
C ARG A 163 14.57 -10.21 11.81
N ILE A 164 15.34 -9.51 12.63
CA ILE A 164 15.22 -8.05 12.75
C ILE A 164 16.53 -7.38 12.36
N PHE A 165 16.40 -6.39 11.48
CA PHE A 165 17.45 -5.41 11.21
C PHE A 165 17.08 -4.09 11.89
N THR A 166 17.92 -3.65 12.82
CA THR A 166 17.83 -2.38 13.53
C THR A 166 19.19 -1.69 13.48
N LYS A 167 19.19 -0.35 13.34
CA LYS A 167 20.42 0.45 13.45
C LYS A 167 20.94 0.51 14.90
N ASN A 168 20.04 0.36 15.86
CA ASN A 168 20.34 0.39 17.28
C ASN A 168 20.35 -1.04 17.80
N ARG A 169 21.52 -1.68 17.86
CA ARG A 169 21.66 -3.10 18.25
C ARG A 169 21.73 -3.28 19.76
N GLU A 170 22.33 -2.31 20.45
CA GLU A 170 22.42 -2.27 21.92
C GLU A 170 21.07 -2.15 22.61
N THR A 171 20.04 -1.71 21.87
CA THR A 171 18.69 -1.54 22.38
C THR A 171 17.87 -2.83 22.34
N VAL A 172 18.37 -3.88 21.69
CA VAL A 172 17.75 -5.20 21.64
C VAL A 172 18.18 -6.00 22.88
N TYR A 173 17.57 -5.69 24.02
CA TYR A 173 17.64 -6.51 25.25
C TYR A 173 16.92 -7.86 25.04
N PRO A 174 17.18 -8.92 25.85
CA PRO A 174 17.13 -10.32 25.42
C PRO A 174 15.71 -10.77 25.11
N LEU A 175 15.27 -10.49 23.89
CA LEU A 175 13.94 -10.77 23.42
C LEU A 175 13.93 -12.21 22.89
N GLN A 176 13.66 -13.15 23.80
CA GLN A 176 13.04 -14.46 23.52
C GLN A 176 13.78 -15.43 22.56
N LYS A 177 13.40 -16.72 22.59
CA LYS A 177 14.12 -17.82 21.92
C LYS A 177 14.20 -17.75 20.39
N ASN A 178 13.46 -16.85 19.74
CA ASN A 178 13.15 -16.93 18.30
C ASN A 178 13.57 -15.67 17.51
N ILE A 179 14.53 -14.89 18.00
CA ILE A 179 15.03 -13.68 17.31
C ILE A 179 16.40 -13.92 16.70
N VAL A 180 16.54 -13.52 15.44
CA VAL A 180 17.85 -13.36 14.78
C VAL A 180 18.11 -11.88 14.54
N LEU A 181 19.15 -11.35 15.19
CA LEU A 181 19.65 -10.01 14.92
C LEU A 181 20.50 -10.01 13.65
N CYS A 182 20.09 -9.23 12.66
CA CYS A 182 20.78 -9.12 11.38
C CYS A 182 21.83 -8.00 11.42
N GLU A 183 22.98 -8.23 10.77
CA GLU A 183 24.04 -7.24 10.58
C GLU A 183 23.64 -6.20 9.52
N ASP A 184 22.91 -6.65 8.50
CA ASP A 184 22.39 -5.80 7.44
C ASP A 184 20.90 -6.07 7.15
N LYS A 185 20.26 -5.12 6.46
CA LYS A 185 18.82 -5.20 6.15
C LYS A 185 18.45 -6.39 5.26
N TRP A 186 19.35 -6.83 4.40
CA TRP A 186 19.11 -7.93 3.48
C TRP A 186 19.26 -9.30 4.14
N GLU A 187 20.05 -9.44 5.20
CA GLU A 187 20.00 -10.65 6.03
C GLU A 187 18.61 -10.89 6.64
N ALA A 188 17.85 -9.82 6.92
CA ALA A 188 16.49 -9.93 7.45
C ALA A 188 15.47 -10.44 6.42
N VAL A 189 15.84 -10.57 5.14
CA VAL A 189 14.96 -11.15 4.10
C VAL A 189 15.24 -12.63 3.82
N GLU A 190 16.25 -13.22 4.46
CA GLU A 190 16.66 -14.60 4.20
C GLU A 190 15.64 -15.62 4.74
N GLU A 191 15.11 -16.46 3.84
CA GLU A 191 14.14 -17.52 4.10
C GLU A 191 12.82 -17.05 4.73
N VAL A 192 12.54 -15.74 4.74
CA VAL A 192 11.34 -15.20 5.37
C VAL A 192 10.10 -15.33 4.47
N SER A 193 8.96 -15.55 5.10
CA SER A 193 7.65 -15.58 4.45
C SER A 193 7.07 -14.20 4.18
N GLY A 194 7.63 -13.18 4.80
CA GLY A 194 7.31 -11.79 4.50
C GLY A 194 8.20 -10.83 5.28
N LEU A 195 8.27 -9.60 4.82
CA LEU A 195 9.06 -8.53 5.42
C LEU A 195 8.13 -7.40 5.86
N PHE A 196 8.19 -7.03 7.13
CA PHE A 196 7.60 -5.80 7.66
C PHE A 196 8.57 -4.63 7.48
N ILE A 197 8.15 -3.64 6.68
CA ILE A 197 8.90 -2.40 6.46
C ILE A 197 8.33 -1.34 7.40
N LEU A 198 8.82 -1.31 8.63
CA LEU A 198 8.28 -0.45 9.69
C LEU A 198 9.01 0.90 9.78
N SER A 199 9.98 1.15 8.89
CA SER A 199 10.75 2.39 8.86
C SER A 199 10.34 3.31 7.71
N PRO A 200 9.80 4.51 7.99
CA PRO A 200 9.32 5.43 6.96
C PRO A 200 10.43 6.21 6.24
N GLY A 201 11.70 5.96 6.57
CA GLY A 201 12.82 6.81 6.15
C GLY A 201 13.17 6.75 4.65
N LEU A 202 13.64 7.87 4.11
CA LEU A 202 14.14 8.01 2.73
C LEU A 202 15.10 6.89 2.26
N PRO A 203 16.04 6.38 3.08
CA PRO A 203 16.94 5.31 2.64
C PRO A 203 16.22 4.02 2.27
N VAL A 204 15.01 3.81 2.81
CA VAL A 204 14.17 2.67 2.48
C VAL A 204 13.39 2.97 1.20
N SER A 205 12.64 4.08 1.14
CA SER A 205 11.84 4.42 -0.05
C SER A 205 12.65 4.64 -1.33
N GLN A 206 13.96 4.87 -1.24
CA GLN A 206 14.86 5.03 -2.40
C GLN A 206 15.52 3.73 -2.88
N ILE A 207 15.20 2.58 -2.29
CA ILE A 207 15.74 1.29 -2.76
C ILE A 207 15.25 1.04 -4.19
N PRO A 208 16.15 0.90 -5.18
CA PRO A 208 15.75 0.67 -6.56
C PRO A 208 15.00 -0.65 -6.74
N ILE A 209 13.99 -0.67 -7.61
CA ILE A 209 13.21 -1.88 -7.97
C ILE A 209 14.11 -3.05 -8.40
N LYS A 210 15.19 -2.79 -9.14
CA LYS A 210 16.18 -3.82 -9.51
C LYS A 210 16.84 -4.50 -8.30
N GLU A 211 16.98 -3.78 -7.20
CA GLU A 211 17.57 -4.31 -5.98
C GLU A 211 16.54 -5.20 -5.26
N TRP A 212 15.27 -4.77 -5.17
CA TRP A 212 14.19 -5.63 -4.70
C TRP A 212 14.10 -6.94 -5.51
N ALA A 213 14.17 -6.86 -6.83
CA ALA A 213 14.14 -8.05 -7.69
C ALA A 213 15.26 -9.05 -7.38
N ARG A 214 16.46 -8.57 -7.01
CA ARG A 214 17.60 -9.43 -6.60
C ARG A 214 17.37 -10.11 -5.26
N GLN A 215 16.70 -9.44 -4.34
CA GLN A 215 16.54 -9.89 -2.96
C GLN A 215 15.33 -10.81 -2.82
N MET A 216 14.38 -10.74 -3.76
CA MET A 216 13.19 -11.59 -3.82
C MET A 216 13.52 -13.09 -3.75
N VAL A 217 14.57 -13.53 -4.45
CA VAL A 217 14.95 -14.96 -4.52
C VAL A 217 15.44 -15.53 -3.20
N ARG A 218 15.78 -14.68 -2.23
CA ARG A 218 16.24 -15.07 -0.89
C ARG A 218 15.07 -15.30 0.07
N MET A 219 13.89 -14.82 -0.26
CA MET A 219 12.71 -14.97 0.57
C MET A 219 12.07 -16.34 0.29
N SER A 220 11.61 -17.03 1.34
CA SER A 220 10.78 -18.22 1.12
C SER A 220 9.47 -17.84 0.44
N HIS A 221 8.98 -16.63 0.75
CA HIS A 221 7.91 -16.01 0.01
C HIS A 221 8.07 -14.49 -0.05
N ALA A 222 7.92 -13.94 -1.24
CA ALA A 222 8.10 -12.53 -1.55
C ALA A 222 6.91 -11.66 -1.11
N THR A 223 6.57 -11.63 0.19
CA THR A 223 5.53 -10.73 0.70
C THR A 223 6.15 -9.51 1.39
N LEU A 224 5.72 -8.30 1.03
CA LEU A 224 6.10 -7.06 1.69
C LEU A 224 4.89 -6.47 2.41
N ILE A 225 5.07 -6.09 3.67
CA ILE A 225 4.03 -5.47 4.50
C ILE A 225 4.53 -4.08 4.89
N ASP A 226 3.88 -3.06 4.33
CA ASP A 226 4.34 -1.68 4.40
C ASP A 226 3.22 -0.74 4.88
N PRO A 227 3.16 -0.45 6.19
CA PRO A 227 2.17 0.45 6.75
C PRO A 227 2.35 1.91 6.31
N TYR A 228 3.48 2.28 5.69
CA TYR A 228 3.78 3.62 5.22
C TYR A 228 3.49 3.82 3.73
N GLY A 229 3.38 2.73 2.96
CA GLY A 229 3.11 2.77 1.53
C GLY A 229 4.25 3.47 0.77
N LEU A 230 5.49 3.08 1.04
CA LEU A 230 6.70 3.71 0.53
C LEU A 230 6.94 3.47 -0.96
N TYR A 231 6.30 2.46 -1.54
CA TYR A 231 6.51 2.04 -2.91
C TYR A 231 5.23 2.08 -3.73
N GLU A 232 5.42 2.21 -5.04
CA GLU A 232 4.39 2.03 -6.03
C GLU A 232 4.06 0.54 -6.17
N PRO A 233 2.82 0.11 -5.84
CA PRO A 233 2.45 -1.30 -5.85
C PRO A 233 2.65 -1.94 -7.22
N GLU A 234 2.29 -1.24 -8.30
CA GLU A 234 2.45 -1.76 -9.65
C GLU A 234 3.92 -2.07 -9.97
N GLU A 235 4.87 -1.29 -9.44
CA GLU A 235 6.30 -1.52 -9.65
C GLU A 235 6.80 -2.74 -8.85
N ILE A 236 6.41 -2.85 -7.57
CA ILE A 236 6.81 -3.94 -6.68
C ILE A 236 6.17 -5.27 -7.10
N GLU A 237 4.90 -5.26 -7.49
CA GLU A 237 4.19 -6.45 -7.96
C GLU A 237 4.72 -6.92 -9.33
N SER A 238 5.16 -5.99 -10.20
CA SER A 238 5.72 -6.35 -11.52
C SER A 238 6.97 -7.23 -11.44
N ILE A 239 7.70 -7.17 -10.33
CA ILE A 239 8.88 -8.00 -10.08
C ILE A 239 8.58 -9.24 -9.25
N GLY A 240 7.31 -9.51 -8.90
CA GLY A 240 6.86 -10.76 -8.30
C GLY A 240 6.55 -10.72 -6.80
N TYR A 241 6.64 -9.56 -6.16
CA TYR A 241 6.24 -9.42 -4.75
C TYR A 241 4.71 -9.36 -4.59
N HIS A 242 4.22 -9.92 -3.49
CA HIS A 242 2.91 -9.61 -2.95
C HIS A 242 3.03 -8.40 -2.02
N TYR A 243 2.52 -7.23 -2.44
CA TYR A 243 2.66 -5.98 -1.69
C TYR A 243 1.39 -5.64 -0.92
N ILE A 244 1.47 -5.63 0.41
CA ILE A 244 0.38 -5.30 1.31
C ILE A 244 0.70 -3.96 1.96
N SER A 245 -0.05 -2.91 1.63
CA SER A 245 0.22 -1.57 2.15
C SER A 245 -1.04 -0.80 2.55
N TYR A 246 -0.82 0.26 3.31
CA TYR A 246 -1.90 1.13 3.78
C TYR A 246 -2.73 1.67 2.61
N GLY A 247 -4.06 1.52 2.70
CA GLY A 247 -5.00 2.09 1.73
C GLY A 247 -5.15 1.29 0.44
N ARG A 248 -4.54 0.11 0.32
CA ARG A 248 -4.80 -0.79 -0.80
C ARG A 248 -5.91 -1.78 -0.47
N CYS A 249 -6.68 -2.15 -1.49
CA CYS A 249 -7.71 -3.19 -1.41
C CYS A 249 -7.47 -4.22 -2.51
N TYR A 250 -6.78 -5.32 -2.17
CA TYR A 250 -6.72 -6.55 -2.97
C TYR A 250 -7.05 -7.75 -2.09
#